data_AF-A0A0E0MNV1-F1
#
_entry.id   AF-A0A0E0MNV1-F1
#
_cell.length_a   1.000
_cell.length_b   1.000
_cell.length_c   1.000
_cell.angle_alpha   90.00
_cell.angle_beta   90.00
_cell.angle_gamma   90.00
#
_symmetry.space_group_name_H-M   'P 1'
#
loop_
_entity.id
_entity.type
_entity.pdbx_description
1 polymer ?
#
loop_
_entity_poly.entity_id
_entity_poly.type
_entity_poly.pdbx_seq_one_letter_code
_entity_poly.pdbx_strand_id
1 'polypeptide(L)'
;MNDPTVGHHASGDDDLEIIRGKLIKGFSDVDAEYHIGIKEIGVQNDNPFQSACNEKLPPEEADTAASELNSLWQELLNDKSWNPFHIITVDGGRQVEVIDVDDDKLKDVRMTWGEGPYKSVTDALVERKEHNIDGPGVFDLWNYKEGRKASLGERIENVVDHVKQLKTVCRKSPRLQRNMSII
;
A
#
# COMPACT_ATOMS: atom_id res chain seq x y z
N MET A 1 32.92 41.19 4.11
CA MET A 1 31.86 41.29 5.15
C MET A 1 30.56 41.55 4.42
N ASN A 2 29.54 40.70 4.38
CA ASN A 2 29.24 39.41 5.01
C ASN A 2 28.33 38.65 4.03
N ASP A 3 28.53 37.34 3.90
CA ASP A 3 27.45 36.44 3.50
C ASP A 3 26.68 36.06 4.77
N PRO A 4 25.37 35.79 4.68
CA PRO A 4 24.97 34.45 5.08
C PRO A 4 23.96 33.85 4.10
N THR A 5 24.41 32.74 3.54
CA THR A 5 23.65 31.65 2.96
C THR A 5 22.46 31.34 3.89
N VAL A 6 21.25 31.61 3.43
CA VAL A 6 20.02 31.20 4.10
C VAL A 6 20.00 29.67 4.10
N GLY A 7 20.37 29.10 5.24
CA GLY A 7 20.14 27.69 5.52
C GLY A 7 18.65 27.44 5.43
N HIS A 8 18.24 26.68 4.43
CA HIS A 8 16.90 26.11 4.34
C HIS A 8 16.79 25.16 5.54
N HIS A 9 16.28 25.65 6.67
CA HIS A 9 15.91 24.80 7.78
C HIS A 9 14.76 23.93 7.29
N ALA A 10 15.07 22.67 6.94
CA ALA A 10 14.07 21.64 6.68
C ALA A 10 13.07 21.66 7.84
N SER A 11 11.79 21.80 7.50
CA SER A 11 10.73 21.69 8.49
C SER A 11 10.68 20.25 8.99
N GLY A 12 10.19 20.01 10.21
CA GLY A 12 10.12 18.64 10.76
C GLY A 12 9.32 17.66 9.88
N ASP A 13 8.41 18.16 9.06
CA ASP A 13 7.63 17.38 8.09
C ASP A 13 8.51 16.87 6.93
N ASP A 14 9.47 17.69 6.48
CA ASP A 14 10.43 17.31 5.43
C ASP A 14 11.33 16.16 5.92
N ASP A 15 11.78 16.22 7.18
CA ASP A 15 12.60 15.17 7.78
C ASP A 15 11.83 13.85 7.91
N LEU A 16 10.54 13.90 8.25
CA LEU A 16 9.69 12.71 8.33
C LEU A 16 9.51 12.02 6.97
N GLU A 17 9.29 12.80 5.91
CA GLU A 17 9.20 12.25 4.55
C GLU A 17 10.54 11.67 4.07
N ILE A 18 11.67 12.32 4.40
CA ILE A 18 13.01 11.77 4.13
C ILE A 18 13.23 10.45 4.85
N ILE A 19 12.85 10.36 6.14
CA ILE A 19 12.96 9.13 6.94
C ILE A 19 12.07 8.04 6.34
N ARG A 20 10.84 8.38 5.95
CA ARG A 20 9.90 7.46 5.31
C ARG A 20 10.48 6.89 4.02
N GLY A 21 10.99 7.74 3.12
CA GLY A 21 11.62 7.30 1.88
C GLY A 21 12.82 6.38 2.12
N LYS A 22 13.66 6.70 3.10
CA LYS A 22 14.81 5.86 3.49
C LYS A 22 14.36 4.51 4.05
N LEU A 23 13.30 4.47 4.86
CA LEU A 23 12.74 3.23 5.40
C LEU A 23 12.17 2.37 4.28
N ILE A 24 11.33 2.91 3.40
CA ILE A 24 10.75 2.17 2.27
C ILE A 24 11.86 1.57 1.41
N LYS A 25 12.88 2.37 1.03
CA LYS A 25 14.04 1.87 0.28
C LYS A 25 14.83 0.81 1.06
N GLY A 26 14.97 0.94 2.37
CA GLY A 26 15.66 -0.05 3.19
C GLY A 26 14.92 -1.38 3.26
N PHE A 27 13.58 -1.36 3.20
CA PHE A 27 12.74 -2.55 3.28
C PHE A 27 12.49 -3.23 1.92
N SER A 28 12.83 -2.60 0.79
CA SER A 28 12.67 -3.25 -0.53
C SER A 28 13.60 -4.43 -0.72
N ASP A 29 14.70 -4.44 0.05
CA ASP A 29 15.78 -5.42 -0.06
C ASP A 29 15.73 -6.47 1.07
N VAL A 30 14.67 -6.47 1.88
CA VAL A 30 14.52 -7.32 3.07
C VAL A 30 13.36 -8.29 2.88
N ASP A 31 13.63 -9.58 3.03
CA ASP A 31 12.62 -10.63 2.82
C ASP A 31 11.43 -10.51 3.78
N ALA A 32 10.25 -10.82 3.24
CA ALA A 32 8.91 -10.60 3.79
C ALA A 32 8.50 -11.54 4.95
N GLU A 33 9.46 -12.09 5.71
CA GLU A 33 9.15 -13.00 6.84
C GLU A 33 8.54 -12.27 8.06
N TYR A 34 8.30 -10.96 7.94
CA TYR A 34 7.82 -10.09 9.01
C TYR A 34 6.45 -9.51 8.69
N HIS A 35 5.66 -9.26 9.74
CA HIS A 35 4.32 -8.70 9.65
C HIS A 35 4.25 -7.30 9.02
N ILE A 36 5.40 -6.64 8.85
CA ILE A 36 5.54 -5.34 8.20
C ILE A 36 6.31 -5.54 6.90
N GLY A 37 5.69 -5.12 5.79
CA GLY A 37 6.31 -5.15 4.46
C GLY A 37 5.91 -3.95 3.63
N ILE A 38 6.42 -3.88 2.41
CA ILE A 38 6.02 -2.83 1.46
C ILE A 38 4.68 -3.21 0.84
N LYS A 39 3.79 -2.22 0.71
CA LYS A 39 2.52 -2.31 -0.03
C LYS A 39 2.39 -1.09 -0.94
N GLU A 40 1.87 -1.29 -2.14
CA GLU A 40 1.37 -0.21 -2.97
C GLU A 40 -0.06 0.13 -2.53
N ILE A 41 -0.25 1.31 -1.94
CA ILE A 41 -1.51 1.74 -1.36
C ILE A 41 -2.35 2.44 -2.42
N GLY A 42 -3.66 2.17 -2.41
CA GLY A 42 -4.61 2.76 -3.36
C GLY A 42 -4.61 2.08 -4.73
N VAL A 43 -4.03 0.90 -4.84
CA VAL A 43 -4.04 0.06 -6.05
C VAL A 43 -4.91 -1.14 -5.75
N GLN A 44 -5.84 -1.47 -6.65
CA GLN A 44 -6.65 -2.67 -6.48
C GLN A 44 -5.78 -3.93 -6.53
N ASN A 45 -6.24 -4.99 -5.86
CA ASN A 45 -5.65 -6.31 -5.99
C ASN A 45 -6.09 -6.93 -7.32
N ASP A 46 -5.13 -7.44 -8.09
CA ASP A 46 -5.37 -8.04 -9.41
C ASP A 46 -5.92 -9.48 -9.32
N ASN A 47 -5.61 -10.20 -8.23
CA ASN A 47 -5.97 -11.62 -8.08
C ASN A 47 -7.48 -11.90 -8.15
N PRO A 48 -8.37 -11.06 -7.56
CA PRO A 48 -9.81 -11.23 -7.69
C PRO A 48 -10.31 -11.13 -9.14
N PHE A 49 -9.73 -10.23 -9.95
CA PHE A 49 -10.09 -10.10 -11.37
C PHE A 49 -9.62 -11.33 -12.15
N GLN A 50 -8.39 -11.77 -11.93
CA GLN A 50 -7.87 -12.99 -12.53
C GLN A 50 -8.74 -14.22 -12.20
N SER A 51 -9.12 -14.35 -10.93
CA SER A 51 -9.97 -15.46 -10.47
C SER A 51 -11.35 -15.42 -11.13
N ALA A 52 -11.97 -14.24 -11.21
CA ALA A 52 -13.27 -14.06 -11.85
C ALA A 52 -13.22 -14.34 -13.36
N CYS A 53 -12.17 -13.90 -14.05
CA CYS A 53 -11.96 -14.20 -15.47
C CYS A 53 -11.76 -15.69 -15.72
N ASN A 54 -10.92 -16.35 -14.92
CA ASN A 54 -10.69 -17.79 -15.03
C ASN A 54 -11.95 -18.63 -14.83
N GLU A 55 -12.90 -18.14 -14.02
CA GLU A 55 -14.18 -18.83 -13.79
C GLU A 55 -15.20 -18.61 -14.92
N LYS A 56 -15.17 -17.43 -15.56
CA LYS A 56 -16.23 -16.99 -16.50
C LYS A 56 -15.84 -17.10 -17.98
N LEU A 57 -14.57 -17.15 -18.31
CA LEU A 57 -14.05 -17.06 -19.67
C LEU A 57 -13.27 -18.32 -20.07
N PRO A 58 -13.14 -18.59 -21.39
CA PRO A 58 -12.22 -19.59 -21.88
C PRO A 58 -10.77 -19.31 -21.43
N PRO A 59 -9.95 -20.34 -21.16
CA PRO A 59 -8.56 -20.15 -20.73
C PRO A 59 -7.72 -19.30 -21.68
N GLU A 60 -7.96 -19.36 -22.99
CA GLU A 60 -7.26 -18.53 -23.98
C GLU A 60 -7.56 -17.02 -23.87
N GLU A 61 -8.68 -16.64 -23.27
CA GLU A 61 -9.16 -15.25 -23.18
C GLU A 61 -9.01 -14.68 -21.76
N ALA A 62 -9.00 -15.54 -20.74
CA ALA A 62 -9.08 -15.15 -19.33
C ALA A 62 -7.95 -14.19 -18.90
N ASP A 63 -6.70 -14.49 -19.26
CA ASP A 63 -5.53 -13.67 -18.88
C ASP A 63 -5.57 -12.27 -19.51
N THR A 64 -5.98 -12.20 -20.78
CA THR A 64 -6.09 -10.93 -21.51
C THR A 64 -7.20 -10.08 -20.91
N ALA A 65 -8.38 -10.67 -20.71
CA ALA A 65 -9.52 -9.97 -20.11
C ALA A 65 -9.22 -9.50 -18.67
N ALA A 66 -8.55 -10.32 -17.86
CA ALA A 66 -8.13 -9.92 -16.51
C ALA A 66 -7.20 -8.70 -16.56
N SER A 67 -6.23 -8.70 -17.48
CA SER A 67 -5.28 -7.59 -17.65
C SER A 67 -5.97 -6.30 -18.11
N GLU A 68 -6.92 -6.41 -19.04
CA GLU A 68 -7.72 -5.27 -19.54
C GLU A 68 -8.61 -4.70 -18.43
N LEU A 69 -9.31 -5.56 -17.68
CA LEU A 69 -10.13 -5.15 -16.54
C LEU A 69 -9.28 -4.48 -15.46
N ASN A 70 -8.12 -5.05 -15.15
CA ASN A 70 -7.22 -4.45 -14.17
C ASN A 70 -6.83 -3.03 -14.59
N SER A 71 -6.39 -2.87 -15.83
CA SER A 71 -6.01 -1.56 -16.38
C SER A 71 -7.17 -0.56 -16.34
N LEU A 72 -8.36 -0.98 -16.80
CA LEU A 72 -9.56 -0.14 -16.81
C LEU A 72 -9.91 0.39 -15.41
N TRP A 73 -9.92 -0.49 -14.41
CA TRP A 73 -10.28 -0.09 -13.06
C TRP A 73 -9.19 0.76 -12.39
N GLN A 74 -7.91 0.53 -12.69
CA GLN A 74 -6.84 1.41 -12.21
C GLN A 74 -6.93 2.81 -12.82
N GLU A 75 -7.22 2.92 -14.12
CA GLU A 75 -7.46 4.22 -14.76
C GLU A 75 -8.64 4.95 -14.11
N LEU A 76 -9.72 4.23 -13.85
CA LEU A 76 -10.90 4.77 -13.20
C LEU A 76 -10.62 5.21 -11.74
N LEU A 77 -9.86 4.44 -10.97
CA LEU A 77 -9.41 4.79 -9.63
C LEU A 77 -8.51 6.06 -9.61
N ASN A 78 -7.81 6.32 -10.71
CA ASN A 78 -6.97 7.51 -10.89
C ASN A 78 -7.77 8.74 -11.38
N ASP A 79 -9.02 8.55 -11.84
CA ASP A 79 -9.87 9.62 -12.34
C ASP A 79 -10.55 10.38 -11.19
N LYS A 80 -10.07 11.60 -10.93
CA LYS A 80 -10.62 12.47 -9.88
C LYS A 80 -12.08 12.88 -10.10
N SER A 81 -12.60 12.73 -11.32
CA SER A 81 -14.01 13.03 -11.61
C SER A 81 -14.96 11.93 -11.13
N TRP A 82 -14.44 10.72 -10.89
CA TRP A 82 -15.20 9.61 -10.34
C TRP A 82 -14.93 9.48 -8.84
N ASN A 83 -15.89 9.94 -8.04
CA ASN A 83 -15.85 9.86 -6.57
C ASN A 83 -17.13 9.18 -6.07
N PRO A 84 -17.18 7.83 -6.03
CA PRO A 84 -18.36 7.05 -5.67
C PRO A 84 -18.54 7.02 -4.14
N PHE A 85 -18.65 8.20 -3.55
CA PHE A 85 -18.79 8.40 -2.11
C PHE A 85 -19.95 9.35 -1.82
N HIS A 86 -20.67 9.08 -0.74
CA HIS A 86 -21.72 9.96 -0.25
C HIS A 86 -21.61 10.16 1.26
N ILE A 87 -22.20 11.25 1.73
CA ILE A 87 -22.20 11.60 3.15
C ILE A 87 -23.43 11.02 3.80
N ILE A 88 -23.23 10.25 4.87
CA ILE A 88 -24.29 9.81 5.78
C ILE A 88 -24.13 10.51 7.12
N THR A 89 -25.24 10.68 7.83
CA THR A 89 -25.23 11.15 9.22
C THR A 89 -25.35 9.95 10.15
N VAL A 90 -24.37 9.78 11.03
CA VAL A 90 -24.38 8.74 12.07
C VAL A 90 -24.81 9.33 13.42
N ASP A 91 -25.05 8.44 14.39
CA ASP A 91 -25.50 8.81 15.73
C ASP A 91 -24.66 9.95 16.33
N GLY A 92 -25.34 10.94 16.90
CA GLY A 92 -24.71 12.16 17.43
C GLY A 92 -24.46 13.24 16.37
N GLY A 93 -25.01 13.12 15.17
CA GLY A 93 -24.96 14.17 14.14
C GLY A 93 -23.62 14.30 13.42
N ARG A 94 -22.72 13.32 13.60
CA ARG A 94 -21.45 13.26 12.87
C ARG A 94 -21.73 12.87 11.43
N GLN A 95 -21.13 13.62 10.50
CA GLN A 95 -21.13 13.27 9.09
C GLN A 95 -19.92 12.38 8.79
N VAL A 96 -20.14 11.27 8.10
CA VAL A 96 -19.10 10.38 7.60
C VAL A 96 -19.34 10.11 6.12
N GLU A 97 -18.26 10.03 5.36
CA GLU A 97 -18.29 9.71 3.96
C GLU A 97 -18.12 8.19 3.80
N VAL A 98 -19.01 7.56 3.05
CA VAL A 98 -19.03 6.11 2.81
C VAL A 98 -19.17 5.85 1.32
N ILE A 99 -18.75 4.67 0.87
CA ILE A 99 -18.92 4.26 -0.51
C ILE A 99 -20.41 4.27 -0.88
N ASP A 100 -20.72 4.85 -2.03
CA ASP A 100 -22.02 4.75 -2.66
C ASP A 100 -22.18 3.37 -3.31
N VAL A 101 -22.90 2.48 -2.63
CA VAL A 101 -23.18 1.13 -3.13
C VAL A 101 -24.10 1.14 -4.35
N ASP A 102 -24.77 2.27 -4.63
CA ASP A 102 -25.66 2.45 -5.78
C ASP A 102 -24.94 3.05 -6.99
N ASP A 103 -23.63 3.34 -6.91
CA ASP A 103 -22.82 3.76 -8.06
C ASP A 103 -22.90 2.72 -9.19
N ASP A 104 -23.19 3.20 -10.40
CA ASP A 104 -23.47 2.34 -11.54
C ASP A 104 -22.25 1.48 -11.94
N LYS A 105 -21.03 2.01 -11.83
CA LYS A 105 -19.81 1.26 -12.16
C LYS A 105 -19.54 0.19 -11.10
N LEU A 106 -19.69 0.54 -9.82
CA LEU A 106 -19.53 -0.41 -8.71
C LEU A 106 -20.57 -1.54 -8.76
N LYS A 107 -21.82 -1.23 -9.11
CA LYS A 107 -22.86 -2.24 -9.35
C LYS A 107 -22.51 -3.14 -10.52
N ASP A 108 -22.04 -2.56 -11.63
CA ASP A 108 -21.68 -3.32 -12.82
C ASP A 108 -20.57 -4.34 -12.53
N VAL A 109 -19.46 -3.95 -11.89
CA VAL A 109 -18.39 -4.91 -11.57
C VAL A 109 -18.85 -6.00 -10.62
N ARG A 110 -19.72 -5.66 -9.66
CA ARG A 110 -20.26 -6.63 -8.72
C ARG A 110 -21.17 -7.64 -9.42
N MET A 111 -22.03 -7.19 -10.34
CA MET A 111 -22.92 -8.07 -11.10
C MET A 111 -22.15 -8.90 -12.13
N THR A 112 -21.22 -8.27 -12.86
CA THR A 112 -20.53 -8.86 -14.01
C THR A 112 -19.36 -9.74 -13.59
N TRP A 113 -18.62 -9.40 -12.53
CA TRP A 113 -17.40 -10.10 -12.11
C TRP A 113 -17.44 -10.64 -10.68
N GLY A 114 -18.42 -10.23 -9.87
CA GLY A 114 -18.67 -10.80 -8.55
C GLY A 114 -18.08 -9.99 -7.40
N GLU A 115 -18.20 -10.55 -6.19
CA GLU A 115 -17.85 -9.85 -4.94
C GLU A 115 -16.34 -9.60 -4.81
N GLY A 116 -15.49 -10.49 -5.32
CA GLY A 116 -14.04 -10.36 -5.23
C GLY A 116 -13.51 -9.08 -5.89
N PRO A 117 -13.76 -8.90 -7.21
CA PRO A 117 -13.43 -7.67 -7.93
C PRO A 117 -14.05 -6.41 -7.32
N TYR A 118 -15.34 -6.46 -6.96
CA TYR A 118 -16.01 -5.36 -6.27
C TYR A 118 -15.27 -4.96 -4.99
N LYS A 119 -14.98 -5.92 -4.11
CA LYS A 119 -14.26 -5.68 -2.85
C LYS A 119 -12.86 -5.12 -3.09
N SER A 120 -12.17 -5.61 -4.12
CA SER A 120 -10.84 -5.12 -4.52
C SER A 120 -10.84 -3.62 -4.83
N VAL A 121 -11.83 -3.19 -5.63
CA VAL A 121 -12.00 -1.79 -6.01
C VAL A 121 -12.41 -0.93 -4.81
N THR A 122 -13.35 -1.40 -3.99
CA THR A 122 -13.80 -0.63 -2.81
C THR A 122 -12.72 -0.48 -1.76
N ASP A 123 -11.92 -1.52 -1.52
CA ASP A 123 -10.78 -1.45 -0.60
C ASP A 123 -9.76 -0.40 -1.11
N ALA A 124 -9.48 -0.38 -2.41
CA ALA A 124 -8.59 0.63 -3.01
C ALA A 124 -9.15 2.07 -2.92
N LEU A 125 -10.46 2.26 -3.12
CA LEU A 125 -11.13 3.56 -2.97
C LEU A 125 -11.01 4.08 -1.54
N VAL A 126 -11.27 3.23 -0.54
CA VAL A 126 -11.13 3.58 0.88
C VAL A 126 -9.69 3.98 1.19
N GLU A 127 -8.72 3.17 0.76
CA GLU A 127 -7.29 3.46 0.95
C GLU A 127 -6.88 4.80 0.33
N ARG A 128 -7.32 5.09 -0.90
CA ARG A 128 -7.04 6.37 -1.57
C ARG A 128 -7.60 7.53 -0.77
N LYS A 129 -8.82 7.39 -0.25
CA LYS A 129 -9.47 8.44 0.53
C LYS A 129 -8.77 8.67 1.87
N GLU A 130 -8.51 7.60 2.63
CA GLU A 130 -7.86 7.66 3.94
C GLU A 130 -6.45 8.24 3.87
N HIS A 131 -5.75 8.00 2.77
CA HIS A 131 -4.37 8.43 2.58
C HIS A 131 -4.20 9.64 1.65
N ASN A 132 -5.31 10.29 1.24
CA ASN A 132 -5.32 11.42 0.31
C ASN A 132 -4.45 11.17 -0.93
N ILE A 133 -4.60 9.99 -1.53
CA ILE A 133 -3.83 9.57 -2.71
C ILE A 133 -4.53 10.11 -3.95
N ASP A 134 -3.83 11.01 -4.63
CA ASP A 134 -4.22 11.56 -5.92
C ASP A 134 -3.34 10.95 -7.02
N GLY A 135 -3.94 10.36 -8.05
CA GLY A 135 -3.20 9.76 -9.15
C GLY A 135 -2.64 8.38 -8.81
N PRO A 136 -1.45 7.98 -9.32
CA PRO A 136 -0.91 6.65 -9.13
C PRO A 136 -0.78 6.24 -7.66
N GLY A 137 -0.82 4.93 -7.41
CA GLY A 137 -0.59 4.37 -6.09
C GLY A 137 0.74 4.80 -5.46
N VAL A 138 0.82 4.72 -4.14
CA VAL A 138 2.04 5.07 -3.39
C VAL A 138 2.53 3.89 -2.57
N PHE A 139 3.81 3.60 -2.68
CA PHE A 139 4.45 2.58 -1.85
C PHE A 139 4.63 3.06 -0.41
N ASP A 140 4.32 2.19 0.55
CA ASP A 140 4.65 2.43 1.94
C ASP A 140 4.79 1.14 2.75
N LEU A 141 5.26 1.28 3.99
CA LEU A 141 5.28 0.21 4.97
C LEU A 141 3.87 -0.04 5.53
N TRP A 142 3.44 -1.28 5.37
CA TRP A 142 2.13 -1.79 5.74
C TRP A 142 2.26 -2.83 6.82
N ASN A 143 1.42 -2.73 7.85
CA ASN A 143 1.28 -3.77 8.85
C ASN A 143 0.19 -4.74 8.37
N TYR A 144 0.60 -5.87 7.82
CA TYR A 144 -0.29 -6.89 7.28
C TYR A 144 -1.10 -7.62 8.37
N LYS A 145 -0.62 -7.60 9.62
CA LYS A 145 -1.37 -8.16 10.75
C LYS A 145 -2.54 -7.27 11.13
N GLU A 146 -2.33 -5.96 11.14
CA GLU A 146 -3.34 -4.97 11.53
C GLU A 146 -4.16 -4.45 10.34
N GLY A 147 -3.79 -4.81 9.11
CA GLY A 147 -4.51 -4.39 7.90
C GLY A 147 -4.48 -2.89 7.66
N ARG A 148 -3.41 -2.19 8.08
CA ARG A 148 -3.27 -0.73 7.96
C ARG A 148 -1.83 -0.31 7.73
N LYS A 149 -1.63 0.96 7.38
CA LYS A 149 -0.33 1.60 7.33
C LYS A 149 0.43 1.38 8.65
N ALA A 150 1.69 0.92 8.56
CA ALA A 150 2.54 0.78 9.74
C ALA A 150 2.87 2.16 10.31
N SER A 151 2.70 2.33 11.61
CA SER A 151 3.08 3.53 12.34
C SER A 151 4.60 3.70 12.39
N LEU A 152 5.09 4.91 12.68
CA LEU A 152 6.53 5.15 12.78
C LEU A 152 7.20 4.28 13.85
N GLY A 153 6.52 4.06 14.98
CA GLY A 153 6.97 3.16 16.04
C GLY A 153 7.13 1.72 15.55
N GLU A 154 6.09 1.17 14.92
CA GLU A 154 6.12 -0.19 14.35
C GLU A 154 7.24 -0.36 13.31
N ARG A 155 7.49 0.65 12.47
CA ARG A 155 8.58 0.64 11.49
C ARG A 155 9.95 0.56 12.16
N ILE A 156 10.18 1.37 13.20
CA ILE A 156 11.44 1.41 13.94
C ILE A 156 11.65 0.10 14.71
N GLU A 157 10.61 -0.40 15.40
CA GLU A 157 10.65 -1.66 16.12
C GLU A 157 11.02 -2.82 15.19
N ASN A 158 10.44 -2.85 13.99
CA ASN A 158 10.77 -3.86 12.99
C ASN A 158 12.26 -3.84 12.61
N VAL A 159 12.83 -2.66 12.35
CA VAL A 159 14.27 -2.50 12.05
C VAL A 159 15.13 -2.97 13.23
N VAL A 160 14.78 -2.58 14.44
CA VAL A 160 15.51 -2.96 15.66
C VAL A 160 15.51 -4.47 15.85
N ASP A 161 14.37 -5.12 15.62
CA ASP A 161 14.24 -6.57 15.77
C ASP A 161 15.01 -7.33 14.68
N HIS A 162 14.98 -6.86 13.43
CA HIS A 162 15.86 -7.40 12.37
C HIS A 162 17.34 -7.35 12.77
N VAL A 163 17.80 -6.22 13.30
CA VAL A 163 19.20 -6.06 13.75
C VAL A 163 19.54 -7.05 14.89
N LYS A 164 18.63 -7.26 15.86
CA LYS A 164 18.84 -8.24 16.94
C LYS A 164 18.90 -9.67 16.42
N GLN A 165 18.05 -10.01 15.46
CA GLN A 165 18.03 -11.34 14.84
C GLN A 165 19.33 -11.60 14.07
N LEU A 166 19.75 -10.66 13.21
CA LEU A 166 21.01 -10.76 12.47
C LEU A 166 22.22 -10.93 13.41
N LYS A 167 22.27 -10.18 14.53
CA LYS A 167 23.33 -10.37 15.55
C LYS A 167 23.31 -11.78 16.14
N THR A 168 22.13 -12.32 16.40
CA THR A 168 21.98 -13.68 16.96
C THR A 168 22.40 -14.76 15.97
N VAL A 169 22.07 -14.60 14.69
CA VAL A 169 22.48 -15.51 13.60
C VAL A 169 23.98 -15.45 13.38
N CYS A 170 24.58 -14.26 13.29
CA CYS A 170 26.03 -14.08 13.16
C CYS A 170 26.80 -14.65 14.37
N ARG A 171 26.23 -14.59 15.57
CA ARG A 171 26.84 -15.21 16.76
C ARG A 171 26.82 -16.75 16.72
N LYS A 172 25.80 -17.33 16.08
CA LYS A 172 25.58 -18.78 16.00
C LYS A 172 26.22 -19.44 14.76
N SER A 173 26.73 -18.67 13.80
CA SER A 173 27.34 -19.19 12.57
C SER A 173 28.88 -19.01 12.56
N PRO A 174 29.68 -20.08 12.72
CA PRO A 174 31.15 -20.01 12.73
C PRO A 174 31.77 -19.53 11.40
N ARG A 175 31.02 -19.57 10.30
CA ARG A 175 31.51 -19.19 8.96
C ARG A 175 31.57 -17.66 8.75
N LEU A 176 30.68 -16.91 9.39
CA LEU A 176 30.63 -15.44 9.26
C LEU A 176 31.59 -14.71 10.22
N GLN A 177 31.98 -15.36 11.32
CA GLN A 177 32.94 -14.80 12.28
C GLN A 177 34.35 -14.63 11.67
N ARG A 178 34.75 -15.47 10.70
CA ARG A 178 36.07 -15.38 10.05
C ARG A 178 36.25 -14.16 9.14
N ASN A 179 35.17 -13.58 8.61
CA ASN A 179 35.27 -12.45 7.68
C ASN A 179 35.32 -11.08 8.37
N MET A 180 34.98 -10.99 9.67
CA MET A 180 35.07 -9.74 10.43
C MET A 180 36.34 -9.62 11.29
N SER A 181 37.21 -10.64 11.30
CA SER A 181 38.50 -10.60 12.02
C SER A 181 39.69 -10.24 11.11
N ILE A 182 39.43 -9.83 9.88
CA ILE A 182 40.44 -9.35 8.93
C ILE A 182 40.06 -7.92 8.48
N ILE A 183 39.94 -7.01 9.44
CA ILE A 183 40.08 -5.55 9.25
C ILE A 183 40.86 -5.03 10.45
#